data_AF-A0AAN9Q4T7-F1
#
_entry.id   AF-A0AAN9Q4T7-F1
#
_cell.length_a   1.000
_cell.length_b   1.000
_cell.length_c   1.000
_cell.angle_alpha   90.00
_cell.angle_beta   90.00
_cell.angle_gamma   90.00
#
_symmetry.space_group_name_H-M   'P 1'
#
loop_
_entity.id
_entity.type
_entity.pdbx_description
1 polymer ?
#
loop_
_entity_poly.entity_id
_entity_poly.type
_entity_poly.pdbx_seq_one_letter_code
_entity_poly.pdbx_strand_id
1 'polypeptide(L)'
;MGINPTTSGPEVSSREKKNLGHIVQIIGPVLDVAFPPGKMPNIYNALVVKGRDTVGQQINVTCEVQQLLGNNRVRAVAMSATDGLMRGMEVIDTGTPLSVPVGGSTLGRIFNVLGEPIDNLGPVDTRTTSPIHRSAPTFIQLDTKLSIFETGIKVVDLLAPYRRGGKIGLFGGAGVGILRIRLKDQWLTMALMGGFARINNNEITVLVNDAEKGSDIDPQEAQQTLEIAETNLNQAEGKRQTIEANLTLRRARTRVEAINIIS
;
A
#
# COMPACT_ATOMS: atom_id res chain seq x y z
N MET A 1 44.53 43.57 34.82
CA MET A 1 43.30 43.40 35.60
C MET A 1 42.24 44.28 34.96
N GLY A 2 41.30 43.68 34.24
CA GLY A 2 40.28 44.40 33.45
C GLY A 2 39.29 43.39 32.90
N ILE A 3 38.35 43.02 33.76
CA ILE A 3 37.21 42.13 33.50
C ILE A 3 36.25 42.83 32.53
N ASN A 4 36.05 42.25 31.34
CA ASN A 4 34.95 42.65 30.46
C ASN A 4 33.76 41.71 30.67
N PRO A 5 32.55 42.25 30.88
CA PRO A 5 31.38 41.49 31.29
C PRO A 5 30.82 40.65 30.13
N THR A 6 30.56 39.38 30.44
CA THR A 6 29.78 38.46 29.62
C THR A 6 28.36 39.01 29.44
N THR A 7 28.05 39.50 28.25
CA THR A 7 26.66 39.72 27.82
C THR A 7 26.00 38.38 27.56
N SER A 8 25.31 37.86 28.58
CA SER A 8 24.34 36.76 28.43
C SER A 8 23.19 37.24 27.55
N GLY A 9 23.19 36.83 26.28
CA GLY A 9 22.02 36.94 25.43
C GLY A 9 20.86 36.12 26.03
N PRO A 10 19.60 36.51 25.81
CA PRO A 10 18.48 35.71 26.27
C PRO A 10 18.47 34.39 25.48
N GLU A 11 18.81 33.28 26.13
CA GLU A 11 18.44 31.94 25.67
C GLU A 11 16.92 31.85 25.66
N VAL A 12 16.30 32.17 24.53
CA VAL A 12 14.89 31.87 24.28
C VAL A 12 14.79 30.37 24.03
N SER A 13 14.82 29.59 25.11
CA SER A 13 14.36 28.20 25.12
C SER A 13 12.84 28.23 25.05
N SER A 14 12.28 28.42 23.85
CA SER A 14 10.85 28.20 23.60
C SER A 14 10.58 26.70 23.69
N ARG A 15 10.36 26.18 24.91
CA ARG A 15 9.70 24.89 25.10
C ARG A 15 8.27 25.04 24.54
N GLU A 16 8.08 24.71 23.27
CA GLU A 16 6.74 24.55 22.71
C GLU A 16 5.96 23.60 23.64
N LYS A 17 4.86 24.11 24.20
CA LYS A 17 3.97 23.32 25.05
C LYS A 17 3.34 22.25 24.17
N LYS A 18 3.90 21.05 24.21
CA LYS A 18 3.34 19.87 23.53
C LYS A 18 1.93 19.61 24.03
N ASN A 19 1.01 19.37 23.11
CA ASN A 19 -0.36 19.01 23.45
C ASN A 19 -0.40 17.51 23.80
N LEU A 20 -0.63 17.18 25.07
CA LEU A 20 -0.52 15.83 25.59
C LEU A 20 -1.90 15.25 25.91
N GLY A 21 -2.10 14.00 25.50
CA GLY A 21 -3.24 13.15 25.84
C GLY A 21 -2.78 11.80 26.37
N HIS A 22 -3.71 10.90 26.62
CA HIS A 22 -3.41 9.53 27.05
C HIS A 22 -4.32 8.50 26.40
N ILE A 23 -3.80 7.29 26.19
CA ILE A 23 -4.57 6.19 25.62
C ILE A 23 -5.64 5.71 26.62
N VAL A 24 -6.90 5.70 26.21
CA VAL A 24 -8.02 5.18 27.00
C VAL A 24 -8.32 3.73 26.63
N GLN A 25 -8.30 3.41 25.34
CA GLN A 25 -8.67 2.11 24.81
C GLN A 25 -7.91 1.79 23.53
N ILE A 26 -7.64 0.50 23.31
CA ILE A 26 -6.98 -0.04 22.12
C ILE A 26 -7.83 -1.21 21.63
N ILE A 27 -8.22 -1.20 20.35
CA ILE A 27 -8.97 -2.27 19.68
C ILE A 27 -8.31 -2.52 18.32
N GLY A 28 -7.44 -3.53 18.25
CA GLY A 28 -6.61 -3.75 17.06
C GLY A 28 -5.84 -2.46 16.70
N PRO A 29 -5.92 -1.96 15.45
CA PRO A 29 -5.22 -0.74 15.04
C PRO A 29 -5.90 0.56 15.50
N VAL A 30 -7.04 0.48 16.20
CA VAL A 30 -7.84 1.66 16.60
C VAL A 30 -7.54 2.03 18.06
N LEU A 31 -7.25 3.30 18.29
CA LEU A 31 -6.97 3.87 19.61
C LEU A 31 -7.99 4.94 19.95
N ASP A 32 -8.58 4.87 21.14
CA ASP A 32 -9.31 5.99 21.69
C ASP A 32 -8.38 6.73 22.68
N VAL A 33 -8.16 8.02 22.44
CA VAL A 33 -7.22 8.87 23.18
C VAL A 33 -7.98 10.03 23.82
N ALA A 34 -7.76 10.28 25.11
CA ALA A 34 -8.34 11.40 25.84
C ALA A 34 -7.35 12.57 25.92
N PHE A 35 -7.85 13.77 25.67
CA PHE A 35 -7.11 15.02 25.81
C PHE A 35 -7.75 15.92 26.88
N PRO A 36 -6.99 16.87 27.46
CA PRO A 36 -7.56 17.87 28.35
C PRO A 36 -8.67 18.71 27.68
N PRO A 37 -9.61 19.28 28.44
CA PRO A 37 -10.62 20.19 27.91
C PRO A 37 -10.00 21.36 27.13
N GLY A 38 -10.58 21.68 25.97
CA GLY A 38 -10.09 22.75 25.08
C GLY A 38 -8.78 22.43 24.35
N LYS A 39 -8.29 21.19 24.44
CA LYS A 39 -7.06 20.71 23.79
C LYS A 39 -7.29 19.53 22.85
N MET A 40 -8.53 19.38 22.37
CA MET A 40 -8.91 18.35 21.41
C MET A 40 -8.21 18.56 20.06
N PRO A 41 -7.50 17.55 19.54
CA PRO A 41 -6.93 17.60 18.20
C PRO A 41 -8.02 17.67 17.12
N ASN A 42 -7.66 18.16 15.94
CA ASN A 42 -8.54 18.13 14.77
C ASN A 42 -8.56 16.73 14.14
N ILE A 43 -9.61 16.45 13.37
CA ILE A 43 -9.62 15.29 12.46
C ILE A 43 -8.43 15.43 11.49
N TYR A 44 -7.77 14.31 11.22
CA TYR A 44 -6.54 14.15 10.46
C TYR A 44 -5.25 14.63 11.12
N ASN A 45 -5.28 15.20 12.33
CA ASN A 45 -4.04 15.46 13.05
C ASN A 45 -3.28 14.15 13.32
N ALA A 46 -1.95 14.21 13.18
CA ALA A 46 -1.09 13.11 13.58
C ALA A 46 -0.90 13.13 15.10
N LEU A 47 -0.96 11.95 15.69
CA LEU A 47 -0.67 11.70 17.10
C LEU A 47 0.54 10.79 17.18
N VAL A 48 1.47 11.07 18.09
CA VAL A 48 2.67 10.26 18.27
C VAL A 48 2.69 9.71 19.70
N VAL A 49 2.70 8.39 19.81
CA VAL A 49 2.90 7.68 21.07
C VAL A 49 4.38 7.37 21.20
N LYS A 50 5.03 7.96 22.21
CA LYS A 50 6.44 7.69 22.53
C LYS A 50 6.54 7.04 23.89
N GLY A 51 7.31 5.96 23.99
CA GLY A 51 7.48 5.27 25.26
C GLY A 51 8.47 4.12 25.18
N ARG A 52 8.40 3.25 26.18
CA ARG A 52 9.04 1.94 26.17
C ARG A 52 8.00 0.88 26.50
N ASP A 53 8.10 -0.28 25.86
CA ASP A 53 7.27 -1.43 26.20
C ASP A 53 7.72 -2.05 27.54
N THR A 54 7.04 -3.13 27.95
CA THR A 54 7.35 -3.89 29.17
C THR A 54 8.71 -4.59 29.13
N VAL A 55 9.32 -4.72 27.95
CA VAL A 55 10.62 -5.38 27.71
C VAL A 55 11.74 -4.34 27.50
N GLY A 56 11.41 -3.04 27.55
CA GLY A 56 12.33 -1.93 27.39
C GLY A 56 12.59 -1.49 25.95
N GLN A 57 11.91 -2.07 24.95
CA GLN A 57 12.01 -1.63 23.56
C GLN A 57 11.35 -0.27 23.36
N GLN A 58 11.95 0.55 22.50
CA GLN A 58 11.45 1.89 22.23
C GLN A 58 10.19 1.83 21.36
N ILE A 59 9.12 2.44 21.85
CA ILE A 59 7.86 2.60 21.14
C ILE A 59 7.85 3.98 20.49
N ASN A 60 7.60 4.02 19.18
CA ASN A 60 7.32 5.23 18.43
C ASN A 60 6.22 4.93 17.40
N VAL A 61 4.97 5.06 17.81
CA VAL A 61 3.82 4.74 16.94
C VAL A 61 3.11 6.03 16.56
N THR A 62 3.04 6.27 15.25
CA THR A 62 2.25 7.37 14.69
C THR A 62 0.82 6.89 14.44
N CYS A 63 -0.15 7.68 14.87
CA CYS A 63 -1.58 7.47 14.66
C CYS A 63 -2.19 8.71 13.99
N GLU A 64 -3.33 8.57 13.32
CA GLU A 64 -4.07 9.68 12.75
C GLU A 64 -5.48 9.74 13.32
N VAL A 65 -5.91 10.92 13.78
CA VAL A 65 -7.27 11.14 14.25
C VAL A 65 -8.28 10.99 13.11
N GLN A 66 -9.26 10.10 13.29
CA GLN A 66 -10.34 9.88 12.32
C GLN A 66 -11.69 10.44 12.78
N GLN A 67 -11.91 10.52 14.09
CA GLN A 67 -13.21 10.90 14.63
C GLN A 67 -13.10 11.56 16.01
N LEU A 68 -14.01 12.48 16.30
CA LEU A 68 -14.22 13.04 17.64
C LEU A 68 -15.37 12.27 18.31
N LEU A 69 -15.11 11.65 19.47
CA LEU A 69 -16.08 10.80 20.17
C LEU A 69 -16.91 11.55 21.22
N GLY A 70 -16.55 12.79 21.53
CA GLY A 70 -17.07 13.53 22.69
C GLY A 70 -16.33 13.17 23.98
N ASN A 71 -16.70 13.79 25.10
CA ASN A 71 -16.03 13.63 26.41
C ASN A 71 -14.50 13.79 26.34
N ASN A 72 -14.05 14.71 25.48
CA ASN A 72 -12.65 15.01 25.18
C ASN A 72 -11.84 13.81 24.68
N ARG A 73 -12.50 12.90 23.96
CA ARG A 73 -11.87 11.74 23.33
C ARG A 73 -11.90 11.84 21.83
N VAL A 74 -10.80 11.39 21.23
CA VAL A 74 -10.67 11.17 19.80
C VAL A 74 -10.46 9.69 19.52
N ARG A 75 -10.92 9.25 18.36
CA ARG A 75 -10.56 7.95 17.80
C ARG A 75 -9.49 8.15 16.75
N ALA A 76 -8.37 7.46 16.90
CA ALA A 76 -7.25 7.47 15.99
C ALA A 76 -6.97 6.07 15.45
N VAL A 77 -6.34 6.00 14.28
CA VAL A 77 -5.88 4.76 13.66
C VAL A 77 -4.37 4.76 13.63
N ALA A 78 -3.74 3.71 14.12
CA ALA A 78 -2.30 3.53 14.09
C ALA A 78 -1.81 3.19 12.68
N MET A 79 -0.68 3.80 12.29
CA MET A 79 0.01 3.56 11.01
C MET A 79 1.04 2.43 11.09
N SER A 80 1.19 1.81 12.26
CA SER A 80 2.10 0.72 12.55
C SER A 80 1.47 -0.22 13.60
N ALA A 81 2.12 -1.35 13.88
CA ALA A 81 1.66 -2.30 14.88
C ALA A 81 1.46 -1.61 16.24
N THR A 82 0.38 -2.00 16.93
CA THR A 82 0.02 -1.48 18.26
C THR A 82 0.53 -2.36 19.39
N ASP A 83 1.39 -3.34 19.09
CA ASP A 83 1.98 -4.24 20.07
C ASP A 83 2.81 -3.44 21.08
N GLY A 84 2.66 -3.78 22.36
CA GLY A 84 3.32 -3.07 23.46
C GLY A 84 2.67 -1.74 23.85
N LEU A 85 1.65 -1.24 23.12
CA LEU A 85 0.89 -0.08 23.56
C LEU A 85 -0.01 -0.43 24.76
N MET A 86 -0.04 0.47 25.73
CA MET A 86 -0.79 0.30 26.98
C MET A 86 -1.71 1.49 27.21
N ARG A 87 -2.82 1.23 27.91
CA ARG A 87 -3.70 2.30 28.40
C ARG A 87 -2.92 3.19 29.37
N GLY A 88 -3.18 4.48 29.32
CA GLY A 88 -2.49 5.50 30.11
C GLY A 88 -1.18 5.99 29.51
N MET A 89 -0.67 5.38 28.43
CA MET A 89 0.52 5.91 27.75
C MET A 89 0.26 7.31 27.20
N GLU A 90 1.27 8.17 27.29
CA GLU A 90 1.24 9.54 26.81
C GLU A 90 1.20 9.58 25.27
N VAL A 91 0.33 10.44 24.75
CA VAL A 91 0.13 10.67 23.33
C VAL A 91 0.36 12.14 23.03
N ILE A 92 1.19 12.45 22.04
CA ILE A 92 1.54 13.81 21.64
C ILE A 92 0.76 14.15 20.38
N ASP A 93 -0.08 15.19 20.42
CA ASP A 93 -0.68 15.76 19.22
C ASP A 93 0.34 16.67 18.50
N THR A 94 0.58 16.40 17.22
CA THR A 94 1.52 17.21 16.40
C THR A 94 0.91 18.53 15.96
N GLY A 95 -0.41 18.70 16.08
CA GLY A 95 -1.13 19.89 15.65
C GLY A 95 -1.40 19.96 14.14
N THR A 96 -0.82 19.06 13.34
CA THR A 96 -0.94 19.06 11.87
C THR A 96 -1.19 17.65 11.33
N PRO A 97 -1.72 17.53 10.11
CA PRO A 97 -1.79 16.25 9.44
C PRO A 97 -0.42 15.62 9.20
N LEU A 98 -0.43 14.30 9.02
CA LEU A 98 0.77 13.56 8.60
C LEU A 98 1.30 14.17 7.30
N SER A 99 2.60 14.47 7.27
CA SER A 99 3.27 15.10 6.15
C SER A 99 4.46 14.26 5.71
N VAL A 100 4.63 14.13 4.40
CA VAL A 100 5.64 13.27 3.76
C VAL A 100 6.61 14.13 2.93
N PRO A 101 7.87 13.71 2.74
CA PRO A 101 8.81 14.44 1.91
C PRO A 101 8.36 14.45 0.45
N VAL A 102 8.62 15.57 -0.24
CA VAL A 102 8.30 15.74 -1.66
C VAL A 102 9.44 16.48 -2.38
N GLY A 103 9.53 16.29 -3.70
CA GLY A 103 10.48 17.01 -4.55
C GLY A 103 11.46 16.08 -5.28
N GLY A 104 12.51 16.66 -5.86
CA GLY A 104 13.49 15.88 -6.64
C GLY A 104 14.25 14.84 -5.80
N SER A 105 14.44 15.09 -4.50
CA SER A 105 15.16 14.19 -3.58
C SER A 105 14.44 12.86 -3.34
N THR A 106 13.13 12.79 -3.62
CA THR A 106 12.33 11.57 -3.43
C THR A 106 12.36 10.65 -4.66
N LEU A 107 12.90 11.10 -5.80
CA LEU A 107 12.95 10.31 -7.03
C LEU A 107 13.88 9.10 -6.86
N GLY A 108 13.38 7.92 -7.26
CA GLY A 108 14.12 6.66 -7.17
C GLY A 108 14.24 6.07 -5.75
N ARG A 109 13.56 6.67 -4.76
CA ARG A 109 13.55 6.21 -3.38
C ARG A 109 12.26 5.46 -3.06
N ILE A 110 12.29 4.55 -2.07
CA ILE A 110 11.11 3.83 -1.58
C ILE A 110 10.77 4.33 -0.18
N PHE A 111 9.52 4.76 0.03
CA PHE A 111 9.05 5.27 1.31
C PHE A 111 7.88 4.45 1.86
N ASN A 112 7.76 4.43 3.18
CA ASN A 112 6.55 3.97 3.86
C ASN A 112 5.48 5.08 3.90
N VAL A 113 4.31 4.78 4.51
CA VAL A 113 3.18 5.72 4.65
C VAL A 113 3.54 6.97 5.46
N LEU A 114 4.54 6.88 6.35
CA LEU A 114 5.02 8.00 7.17
C LEU A 114 6.02 8.89 6.43
N GLY A 115 6.41 8.52 5.20
CA GLY A 115 7.42 9.24 4.43
C GLY A 115 8.86 8.92 4.83
N GLU A 116 9.07 7.80 5.54
CA GLU A 116 10.40 7.34 5.94
C GLU A 116 10.98 6.41 4.85
N PRO A 117 12.26 6.56 4.48
CA PRO A 117 12.88 5.70 3.46
C PRO A 117 13.09 4.27 3.99
N ILE A 118 12.70 3.28 3.19
CA ILE A 118 12.79 1.84 3.52
C ILE A 118 13.66 1.04 2.53
N ASP A 119 14.40 1.76 1.67
CA ASP A 119 15.25 1.19 0.62
C ASP A 119 16.70 0.88 1.06
N ASN A 120 17.04 1.15 2.32
CA ASN A 120 18.40 1.02 2.87
C ASN A 120 19.47 1.88 2.15
N LEU A 121 19.08 2.92 1.41
CA LEU A 121 20.00 3.81 0.69
C LEU A 121 20.40 5.06 1.51
N GLY A 122 20.22 5.02 2.83
CA GLY A 122 20.49 6.13 3.74
C GLY A 122 19.36 7.18 3.80
N PRO A 123 19.57 8.30 4.51
CA PRO A 123 18.55 9.34 4.67
C PRO A 123 18.23 10.07 3.35
N VAL A 124 17.06 10.71 3.31
CA VAL A 124 16.62 11.59 2.22
C VAL A 124 16.55 13.02 2.73
N ASP A 125 16.79 14.00 1.85
CA ASP A 125 16.50 15.40 2.16
C ASP A 125 14.99 15.62 2.36
N THR A 126 14.61 15.97 3.59
CA THR A 126 13.23 16.16 4.05
C THR A 126 12.86 17.64 4.23
N ARG A 127 13.63 18.58 3.68
CA ARG A 127 13.37 20.03 3.81
C ARG A 127 11.98 20.46 3.31
N THR A 128 11.48 19.81 2.26
CA THR A 128 10.15 20.11 1.71
C THR A 128 9.22 18.93 1.98
N THR A 129 8.16 19.18 2.73
CA THR A 129 7.12 18.20 3.02
C THR A 129 5.76 18.70 2.58
N SER A 130 4.83 17.78 2.35
CA SER A 130 3.44 18.08 2.04
C SER A 130 2.51 17.20 2.89
N PRO A 131 1.38 17.72 3.38
CA PRO A 131 0.39 16.91 4.08
C PRO A 131 -0.25 15.91 3.11
N ILE A 132 -0.55 14.70 3.61
CA ILE A 132 -1.23 13.66 2.82
C ILE A 132 -2.72 13.99 2.62
N HIS A 133 -3.31 14.73 3.56
CA HIS A 133 -4.67 15.23 3.47
C HIS A 133 -4.67 16.62 2.87
N ARG A 134 -5.31 16.75 1.70
CA ARG A 134 -5.53 18.02 1.02
C ARG A 134 -6.86 18.03 0.33
N SER A 135 -7.46 19.21 0.22
CA SER A 135 -8.69 19.37 -0.55
C SER A 135 -8.46 19.03 -2.02
N ALA A 136 -9.48 18.48 -2.66
CA ALA A 136 -9.46 18.30 -4.11
C ALA A 136 -9.32 19.67 -4.81
N PRO A 137 -8.73 19.71 -6.02
CA PRO A 137 -8.70 20.92 -6.83
C PRO A 137 -10.10 21.50 -7.02
N THR A 138 -10.20 22.83 -6.99
CA THR A 138 -11.46 23.54 -7.23
C THR A 138 -11.88 23.47 -8.70
N PHE A 139 -13.15 23.75 -8.99
CA PHE A 139 -13.69 23.69 -10.36
C PHE A 139 -12.89 24.54 -11.36
N ILE A 140 -12.44 25.73 -10.95
CA ILE A 140 -11.69 26.69 -11.80
C ILE A 140 -10.28 26.16 -12.13
N GLN A 141 -9.73 25.26 -11.31
CA GLN A 141 -8.41 24.64 -11.51
C GLN A 141 -8.47 23.41 -12.43
N LEU A 142 -9.65 22.94 -12.83
CA LEU A 142 -9.79 21.76 -13.66
C LEU A 142 -9.49 22.09 -15.13
N ASP A 143 -8.62 21.30 -15.76
CA ASP A 143 -8.38 21.39 -17.20
C ASP A 143 -9.42 20.58 -17.97
N THR A 144 -10.11 21.25 -18.89
CA THR A 144 -11.13 20.67 -19.78
C THR A 144 -10.57 20.22 -21.12
N LYS A 145 -9.28 20.47 -21.39
CA LYS A 145 -8.66 20.06 -22.66
C LYS A 145 -8.60 18.53 -22.75
N LEU A 146 -9.17 18.01 -23.82
CA LEU A 146 -9.05 16.61 -24.19
C LEU A 146 -7.75 16.42 -24.97
N SER A 147 -6.78 15.74 -24.36
CA SER A 147 -5.54 15.32 -25.01
C SER A 147 -5.30 13.83 -24.79
N ILE A 148 -4.98 13.12 -25.88
CA ILE A 148 -4.68 11.68 -25.84
C ILE A 148 -3.26 11.49 -25.28
N PHE A 149 -3.10 10.46 -24.46
CA PHE A 149 -1.82 9.93 -24.00
C PHE A 149 -1.55 8.66 -24.79
N GLU A 150 -0.70 8.77 -25.81
CA GLU A 150 -0.29 7.63 -26.64
C GLU A 150 0.58 6.68 -25.82
N THR A 151 0.16 5.42 -25.73
CA THR A 151 0.83 4.40 -24.93
C THR A 151 1.80 3.54 -25.74
N GLY A 152 1.59 3.47 -27.07
CA GLY A 152 2.27 2.53 -27.96
C GLY A 152 1.63 1.13 -27.96
N ILE A 153 0.57 0.91 -27.20
CA ILE A 153 -0.12 -0.38 -27.09
C ILE A 153 -1.34 -0.35 -28.02
N LYS A 154 -1.25 -1.08 -29.15
CA LYS A 154 -2.29 -1.08 -30.21
C LYS A 154 -3.73 -1.21 -29.69
N VAL A 155 -3.98 -2.17 -28.80
CA VAL A 155 -5.36 -2.41 -28.30
C VAL A 155 -5.85 -1.25 -27.44
N VAL A 156 -4.97 -0.62 -26.65
CA VAL A 156 -5.31 0.54 -25.82
C VAL A 156 -5.50 1.75 -26.72
N ASP A 157 -4.53 2.08 -27.55
CA ASP A 157 -4.56 3.29 -28.36
C ASP A 157 -5.69 3.28 -29.41
N LEU A 158 -6.08 2.11 -29.92
CA LEU A 158 -7.16 1.99 -30.91
C LEU A 158 -8.55 1.91 -30.28
N LEU A 159 -8.74 1.12 -29.22
CA LEU A 159 -10.08 0.83 -28.68
C LEU A 159 -10.44 1.68 -27.46
N ALA A 160 -9.47 2.02 -26.63
CA ALA A 160 -9.69 2.73 -25.36
C ALA A 160 -8.54 3.71 -25.07
N PRO A 161 -8.33 4.73 -25.92
CA PRO A 161 -7.19 5.63 -25.80
C PRO A 161 -7.22 6.37 -24.47
N TYR A 162 -6.05 6.45 -23.82
CA TYR A 162 -5.92 7.09 -22.53
C TYR A 162 -5.94 8.61 -22.66
N ARG A 163 -6.57 9.29 -21.70
CA ARG A 163 -6.55 10.75 -21.60
C ARG A 163 -5.36 11.18 -20.74
N ARG A 164 -4.52 12.08 -21.24
CA ARG A 164 -3.42 12.68 -20.45
C ARG A 164 -4.00 13.43 -19.24
N GLY A 165 -3.46 13.16 -18.06
CA GLY A 165 -3.98 13.68 -16.78
C GLY A 165 -5.34 13.08 -16.35
N GLY A 166 -5.87 12.11 -17.09
CA GLY A 166 -7.06 11.35 -16.72
C GLY A 166 -6.77 10.25 -15.70
N LYS A 167 -7.84 9.67 -15.15
CA LYS A 167 -7.77 8.46 -14.30
C LYS A 167 -8.12 7.24 -15.17
N ILE A 168 -7.35 6.17 -15.04
CA ILE A 168 -7.53 4.92 -15.78
C ILE A 168 -7.74 3.80 -14.76
N GLY A 169 -8.77 2.98 -14.96
CA GLY A 169 -9.02 1.78 -14.17
C GLY A 169 -8.59 0.54 -14.94
N LEU A 170 -7.67 -0.25 -14.38
CA LEU A 170 -7.29 -1.56 -14.92
C LEU A 170 -8.04 -2.63 -14.13
N PHE A 171 -9.07 -3.21 -14.74
CA PHE A 171 -9.87 -4.26 -14.12
C PHE A 171 -9.44 -5.62 -14.69
N GLY A 172 -8.89 -6.47 -13.83
CA GLY A 172 -8.55 -7.85 -14.14
C GLY A 172 -8.96 -8.75 -12.99
N GLY A 173 -9.58 -9.89 -13.30
CA GLY A 173 -9.65 -11.01 -12.38
C GLY A 173 -8.42 -11.90 -12.58
N ALA A 174 -7.85 -12.47 -11.52
CA ALA A 174 -6.90 -13.57 -11.69
C ALA A 174 -7.69 -14.85 -12.03
N GLY A 175 -8.15 -14.93 -13.28
CA GLY A 175 -8.52 -16.21 -13.89
C GLY A 175 -7.26 -17.03 -14.21
N VAL A 176 -7.45 -18.31 -14.53
CA VAL A 176 -6.39 -19.23 -14.93
C VAL A 176 -5.37 -18.54 -15.87
N GLY A 177 -4.09 -18.54 -15.50
CA GLY A 177 -3.08 -17.77 -16.24
C GLY A 177 -1.66 -17.99 -15.73
N ILE A 178 -0.71 -17.41 -16.47
CA ILE A 178 0.72 -17.60 -16.22
C ILE A 178 1.26 -16.43 -15.40
N LEU A 179 1.90 -16.75 -14.29
CA LEU A 179 2.67 -15.80 -13.51
C LEU A 179 4.16 -16.00 -13.77
N ARG A 180 4.84 -14.93 -14.15
CA ARG A 180 6.32 -14.90 -14.23
C ARG A 180 6.86 -14.08 -13.08
N ILE A 181 7.63 -14.73 -12.21
CA ILE A 181 8.33 -14.07 -11.10
C ILE A 181 9.83 -14.16 -11.32
N ARG A 182 10.55 -13.08 -11.05
CA ARG A 182 12.02 -13.07 -11.09
C ARG A 182 12.53 -13.19 -9.66
N LEU A 183 13.13 -14.33 -9.33
CA LEU A 183 13.76 -14.58 -8.02
C LEU A 183 15.26 -14.78 -8.24
N LYS A 184 16.09 -14.02 -7.54
CA LYS A 184 17.57 -14.14 -7.60
C LYS A 184 18.10 -14.18 -9.04
N ASP A 185 17.65 -13.23 -9.86
CA ASP A 185 17.99 -13.11 -11.29
C ASP A 185 17.50 -14.22 -12.22
N GLN A 186 16.73 -15.20 -11.73
CA GLN A 186 16.13 -16.24 -12.54
C GLN A 186 14.63 -15.99 -12.70
N TRP A 187 14.14 -16.16 -13.93
CA TRP A 187 12.70 -16.17 -14.21
C TRP A 187 12.12 -17.54 -13.87
N LEU A 188 11.14 -17.56 -12.99
CA LEU A 188 10.27 -18.71 -12.79
C LEU A 188 8.92 -18.44 -13.44
N THR A 189 8.43 -19.44 -14.16
CA THR A 189 7.11 -19.46 -14.77
C THR A 189 6.19 -20.35 -13.93
N MET A 190 5.02 -19.86 -13.56
CA MET A 190 4.01 -20.60 -12.81
C MET A 190 2.69 -20.60 -13.57
N ALA A 191 2.10 -21.78 -13.75
CA ALA A 191 0.73 -21.95 -14.20
C ALA A 191 -0.20 -21.86 -12.98
N LEU A 192 -1.11 -20.88 -12.96
CA LEU A 192 -2.03 -20.65 -11.84
C LEU A 192 -3.46 -21.03 -12.24
N MET A 193 -4.17 -21.76 -11.37
CA MET A 193 -5.50 -22.29 -11.67
C MET A 193 -6.61 -21.55 -10.93
N GLY A 194 -6.85 -20.31 -11.34
CA GLY A 194 -7.87 -19.43 -10.77
C GLY A 194 -7.52 -18.95 -9.35
N GLY A 195 -8.05 -17.80 -8.96
CA GLY A 195 -7.75 -17.21 -7.66
C GLY A 195 -7.86 -15.69 -7.66
N PHE A 196 -7.11 -15.05 -6.76
CA PHE A 196 -6.89 -13.62 -6.77
C PHE A 196 -5.46 -13.30 -6.35
N ALA A 197 -4.88 -12.30 -7.01
CA ALA A 197 -3.61 -11.73 -6.61
C ALA A 197 -3.89 -10.41 -5.88
N ARG A 198 -3.30 -10.28 -4.71
CA ARG A 198 -3.26 -9.03 -3.95
C ARG A 198 -1.83 -8.50 -4.00
N ILE A 199 -1.67 -7.31 -4.56
CA ILE A 199 -0.41 -6.60 -4.56
C ILE A 199 -0.49 -5.56 -3.43
N ASN A 200 0.38 -5.73 -2.44
CA ASN A 200 0.59 -4.83 -1.33
C ASN A 200 2.00 -4.25 -1.39
N ASN A 201 2.28 -3.27 -0.52
CA ASN A 201 3.62 -2.70 -0.39
C ASN A 201 4.64 -3.81 -0.10
N ASN A 202 5.55 -4.05 -1.05
CA ASN A 202 6.61 -5.07 -1.02
C ASN A 202 6.15 -6.54 -0.93
N GLU A 203 4.87 -6.84 -1.16
CA GLU A 203 4.36 -8.21 -1.10
C GLU A 203 3.36 -8.46 -2.23
N ILE A 204 3.57 -9.52 -3.01
CA ILE A 204 2.56 -10.06 -3.91
C ILE A 204 2.04 -11.35 -3.29
N THR A 205 0.82 -11.32 -2.76
CA THR A 205 0.12 -12.51 -2.26
C THR A 205 -0.75 -13.06 -3.38
N VAL A 206 -0.47 -14.27 -3.83
CA VAL A 206 -1.28 -14.95 -4.85
C VAL A 206 -2.01 -16.11 -4.19
N LEU A 207 -3.33 -15.99 -4.04
CA LEU A 207 -4.19 -17.04 -3.51
C LEU A 207 -4.89 -17.71 -4.68
N VAL A 208 -4.51 -18.95 -4.94
CA VAL A 208 -5.00 -19.74 -6.07
C VAL A 208 -5.50 -21.09 -5.59
N ASN A 209 -6.41 -21.70 -6.35
CA ASN A 209 -6.89 -23.03 -6.02
C ASN A 209 -5.84 -24.10 -6.29
N ASP A 210 -5.00 -23.89 -7.30
CA ASP A 210 -3.90 -24.79 -7.66
C ASP A 210 -2.79 -24.02 -8.40
N ALA A 211 -1.55 -24.51 -8.32
CA ALA A 211 -0.39 -23.91 -8.96
C ALA A 211 0.69 -24.94 -9.30
N GLU A 212 1.19 -24.90 -10.53
CA GLU A 212 2.29 -25.73 -11.01
C GLU A 212 3.43 -24.85 -11.52
N LYS A 213 4.69 -25.20 -11.22
CA LYS A 213 5.84 -24.54 -11.86
C LYS A 213 5.98 -25.09 -13.28
N GLY A 214 6.20 -24.24 -14.27
CA GLY A 214 6.34 -24.68 -15.65
C GLY A 214 7.49 -25.69 -15.87
N SER A 215 8.52 -25.68 -15.01
CA SER A 215 9.62 -26.66 -15.03
C SER A 215 9.21 -28.06 -14.59
N ASP A 216 8.12 -28.17 -13.83
CA ASP A 216 7.68 -29.41 -13.19
C ASP A 216 6.52 -30.06 -13.97
N ILE A 217 6.05 -29.40 -15.04
CA ILE A 217 4.96 -29.90 -15.90
C ILE A 217 5.53 -30.82 -16.97
N ASP A 218 5.03 -32.06 -17.04
CA ASP A 218 5.35 -32.99 -18.14
C ASP A 218 4.70 -32.50 -19.46
N PRO A 219 5.50 -32.21 -20.51
CA PRO A 219 4.96 -31.74 -21.79
C PRO A 219 4.00 -32.71 -22.48
N GLN A 220 4.25 -34.02 -22.37
CA GLN A 220 3.38 -35.03 -23.01
C GLN A 220 2.05 -35.13 -22.27
N GLU A 221 2.08 -35.13 -20.93
CA GLU A 221 0.88 -35.16 -20.09
C GLU A 221 0.02 -33.91 -20.31
N ALA A 222 0.64 -32.72 -20.35
CA ALA A 222 -0.04 -31.45 -20.56
C ALA A 222 -0.74 -31.40 -21.94
N GLN A 223 -0.07 -31.89 -22.98
CA GLN A 223 -0.63 -31.95 -24.33
C GLN A 223 -1.79 -32.94 -24.44
N GLN A 224 -1.67 -34.13 -23.84
CA GLN A 224 -2.77 -35.10 -23.77
C GLN A 224 -3.98 -34.54 -23.01
N THR A 225 -3.73 -33.87 -21.88
CA THR A 225 -4.78 -33.22 -21.08
C THR A 225 -5.51 -32.15 -21.89
N LEU A 226 -4.78 -31.39 -22.72
CA LEU A 226 -5.36 -30.39 -23.62
C LEU A 226 -6.27 -31.04 -24.67
N GLU A 227 -5.83 -32.10 -25.34
CA GLU A 227 -6.63 -32.82 -26.35
C GLU A 227 -7.92 -33.43 -25.76
N ILE A 228 -7.83 -34.00 -24.56
CA ILE A 228 -8.99 -34.53 -23.83
C ILE A 228 -9.94 -33.39 -23.47
N ALA A 229 -9.44 -32.26 -22.98
CA ALA A 229 -10.26 -31.11 -22.62
C ALA A 229 -10.98 -30.49 -23.84
N GLU A 230 -10.32 -30.44 -25.00
CA GLU A 230 -10.93 -29.99 -26.25
C GLU A 230 -12.01 -30.94 -26.73
N THR A 231 -11.77 -32.24 -26.66
CA THR A 231 -12.77 -33.27 -26.98
C THR A 231 -13.98 -33.18 -26.06
N ASN A 232 -13.77 -33.01 -24.76
CA ASN A 232 -14.84 -32.88 -23.77
C ASN A 232 -15.66 -31.59 -23.96
N LEU A 233 -15.03 -30.49 -24.41
CA LEU A 233 -15.78 -29.27 -24.74
C LEU A 233 -16.66 -29.47 -25.97
N ASN A 234 -16.18 -30.20 -26.98
CA ASN A 234 -16.95 -30.50 -28.19
C ASN A 234 -18.13 -31.45 -27.92
N GLN A 235 -18.02 -32.30 -26.90
CA GLN A 235 -19.08 -33.24 -26.48
C GLN A 235 -20.00 -32.68 -25.39
N ALA A 236 -19.73 -31.48 -24.86
CA ALA A 236 -20.49 -30.92 -23.76
C ALA A 236 -21.90 -30.48 -24.20
N GLU A 237 -22.93 -31.07 -23.62
CA GLU A 237 -24.33 -30.74 -23.90
C GLU A 237 -24.94 -29.95 -22.73
N GLY A 238 -25.27 -28.69 -23.00
CA GLY A 238 -25.96 -27.81 -22.04
C GLY A 238 -25.04 -26.85 -21.26
N LYS A 239 -25.64 -25.76 -20.74
CA LYS A 239 -24.92 -24.58 -20.22
C LYS A 239 -23.90 -24.90 -19.12
N ARG A 240 -24.24 -25.81 -18.19
CA ARG A 240 -23.35 -26.13 -17.06
C ARG A 240 -22.13 -26.94 -17.50
N GLN A 241 -22.35 -27.98 -18.31
CA GLN A 241 -21.27 -28.82 -18.85
C GLN A 241 -20.32 -27.99 -19.71
N THR A 242 -20.84 -27.08 -20.54
CA THR A 242 -20.01 -26.17 -21.33
C THR A 242 -19.15 -25.26 -20.46
N ILE A 243 -19.65 -24.77 -19.32
CA ILE A 243 -18.86 -23.93 -18.40
C ILE A 243 -17.74 -24.74 -17.75
N GLU A 244 -18.06 -25.95 -17.25
CA GLU A 244 -17.08 -26.84 -16.62
C GLU A 244 -16.01 -27.27 -17.63
N ALA A 245 -16.40 -27.65 -18.85
CA ALA A 245 -15.47 -28.00 -19.92
C ALA A 245 -14.60 -26.80 -20.36
N ASN A 246 -15.16 -25.59 -20.45
CA ASN A 246 -14.38 -24.39 -20.75
C ASN A 246 -13.36 -24.08 -19.65
N LEU A 247 -13.69 -24.32 -18.38
CA LEU A 247 -12.75 -24.14 -17.29
C LEU A 247 -11.60 -25.16 -17.39
N THR A 248 -11.91 -26.43 -17.62
CA THR A 248 -10.91 -27.50 -17.82
C THR A 248 -9.99 -27.20 -19.01
N LEU A 249 -10.56 -26.73 -20.12
CA LEU A 249 -9.79 -26.33 -21.29
C LEU A 249 -8.82 -25.17 -20.98
N ARG A 250 -9.27 -24.15 -20.26
CA ARG A 250 -8.41 -23.02 -19.87
C ARG A 250 -7.26 -23.47 -18.97
N ARG A 251 -7.50 -24.42 -18.05
CA ARG A 251 -6.46 -25.03 -17.20
C ARG A 251 -5.43 -25.77 -18.04
N ALA A 252 -5.87 -26.66 -18.92
CA ALA A 252 -4.98 -27.43 -19.79
C ALA A 252 -4.14 -26.53 -20.71
N ARG A 253 -4.75 -25.49 -21.31
CA ARG A 253 -4.03 -24.51 -22.13
C ARG A 253 -2.95 -23.77 -21.35
N THR A 254 -3.25 -23.37 -20.12
CA THR A 254 -2.30 -22.65 -19.27
C THR A 254 -1.10 -23.51 -18.90
N ARG A 255 -1.30 -24.83 -18.67
CA ARG A 255 -0.19 -25.77 -18.44
C ARG A 255 0.73 -25.85 -19.67
N VAL A 256 0.16 -26.01 -20.87
CA VAL A 256 0.94 -26.06 -22.13
C VAL A 256 1.67 -24.73 -22.40
N GLU A 257 1.01 -23.60 -22.21
CA GLU A 257 1.59 -22.27 -22.42
C GLU A 257 2.73 -22.00 -21.42
N ALA A 258 2.64 -22.48 -20.17
CA ALA A 258 3.70 -22.35 -19.18
C ALA A 258 5.00 -23.09 -19.56
N ILE A 259 4.88 -24.21 -20.27
CA ILE A 259 6.03 -24.97 -20.80
C ILE A 259 6.68 -24.22 -21.97
N ASN A 260 5.87 -23.78 -22.94
CA ASN A 260 6.36 -23.13 -24.17
C ASN A 260 7.08 -21.79 -23.93
N ILE A 261 6.88 -21.18 -22.76
CA ILE A 261 7.55 -19.93 -22.37
C ILE A 261 8.97 -20.19 -21.83
N ILE A 262 9.31 -21.44 -21.48
CA ILE A 262 10.62 -21.83 -20.95
C ILE A 262 11.60 -22.17 -22.08
N SER A 263 11.10 -22.63 -23.23
CA SER A 263 11.88 -22.91 -24.47
C SER A 263 12.19 -21.66 -25.27
#